data_AF-A0A4Y2TQF6-F1
#
_entry.id   AF-A0A4Y2TQF6-F1
#
_cell.length_a   1.000
_cell.length_b   1.000
_cell.length_c   1.000
_cell.angle_alpha   90.00
_cell.angle_beta   90.00
_cell.angle_gamma   90.00
#
_symmetry.space_group_name_H-M   'P 1'
#
loop_
_entity.id
_entity.type
_entity.pdbx_description
1 polymer ?
#
loop_
_entity_poly.entity_id
_entity_poly.type
_entity_poly.pdbx_seq_one_letter_code
_entity_poly.pdbx_strand_id
1 'polypeptide(L)'
;MVDTTMKLSELNLKLQGKAYALLEEVVCFEKKLLLFVEDMERDKLLYFKNLKQYRDETNAIIDTNYFSMALKNMKDGFAERFDQFKANKSAFAFIVNPLNTNTNEINIEPFGIDAGSLQMQLLDLKTKDLWSGKFTELKSKLEELEVQKCMHIAQHKWTALKEIP
;
A
#
# COMPACT_ATOMS: atom_id res chain seq x y z
N MET A 1 -15.40 11.34 -13.99
CA MET A 1 -15.25 9.96 -13.48
C MET A 1 -13.99 9.24 -13.98
N VAL A 2 -13.53 9.46 -15.23
CA VAL A 2 -12.35 8.80 -15.81
C VAL A 2 -11.11 8.86 -14.91
N ASP A 3 -10.77 10.04 -14.36
CA ASP A 3 -9.60 10.20 -13.48
C ASP A 3 -9.64 9.31 -12.24
N THR A 4 -10.82 9.18 -11.61
CA THR A 4 -11.02 8.36 -10.40
C THR A 4 -10.96 6.87 -10.73
N THR A 5 -11.57 6.45 -11.83
CA THR A 5 -11.55 5.06 -12.29
C THR A 5 -10.14 4.61 -12.66
N MET A 6 -9.34 5.48 -13.28
CA MET A 6 -7.95 5.19 -13.61
C MET A 6 -7.10 4.94 -12.35
N LYS A 7 -7.25 5.79 -11.32
CA LYS A 7 -6.55 5.64 -10.03
C LYS A 7 -6.94 4.36 -9.29
N LEU A 8 -8.22 3.97 -9.37
CA LEU A 8 -8.69 2.68 -8.84
C LEU A 8 -8.07 1.50 -9.56
N SER A 9 -7.96 1.57 -10.90
CA SER A 9 -7.32 0.53 -11.69
C SER A 9 -5.83 0.40 -11.36
N GLU A 10 -5.12 1.53 -11.23
CA GLU A 10 -3.72 1.55 -10.78
C GLU A 10 -3.55 0.86 -9.43
N LEU A 11 -4.40 1.18 -8.44
CA LEU A 11 -4.38 0.48 -7.15
C LEU A 11 -4.64 -1.01 -7.34
N ASN A 12 -5.67 -1.39 -8.07
CA ASN A 12 -6.03 -2.80 -8.26
C ASN A 12 -4.87 -3.61 -8.86
N LEU A 13 -4.15 -3.05 -9.84
CA LEU A 13 -2.95 -3.65 -10.41
C LEU A 13 -1.82 -3.80 -9.37
N LYS A 14 -1.61 -2.78 -8.51
CA LYS A 14 -0.63 -2.85 -7.41
C LYS A 14 -0.98 -3.93 -6.37
N LEU A 15 -2.28 -4.17 -6.15
CA LEU A 15 -2.76 -5.19 -5.22
C LEU A 15 -2.68 -6.62 -5.81
N GLN A 16 -2.55 -6.77 -7.13
CA GLN A 16 -2.37 -8.07 -7.77
C GLN A 16 -0.93 -8.59 -7.57
N GLY A 17 -0.77 -9.59 -6.71
CA GLY A 17 0.43 -10.44 -6.67
C GLY A 17 1.40 -10.25 -5.51
N LYS A 18 1.16 -9.30 -4.58
CA LYS A 18 2.02 -9.12 -3.39
C LYS A 18 1.21 -8.85 -2.12
N ALA A 19 1.02 -9.88 -1.30
CA ALA A 19 0.28 -9.80 -0.02
C ALA A 19 0.88 -8.81 1.00
N TYR A 20 2.18 -8.56 0.93
CA TYR A 20 2.92 -7.69 1.86
C TYR A 20 2.79 -6.19 1.52
N ALA A 21 2.80 -5.86 0.22
CA ALA A 21 2.61 -4.49 -0.26
C ALA A 21 1.15 -4.01 -0.10
N LEU A 22 0.24 -4.95 0.15
CA LEU A 22 -1.21 -4.71 0.19
C LEU A 22 -1.60 -3.71 1.30
N LEU A 23 -1.07 -3.85 2.52
CA LEU A 23 -1.41 -2.93 3.62
C LEU A 23 -0.86 -1.52 3.38
N GLU A 24 0.39 -1.40 2.94
CA GLU A 24 1.01 -0.10 2.66
C GLU A 24 0.34 0.61 1.49
N GLU A 25 0.03 -0.10 0.40
CA GLU A 25 -0.67 0.46 -0.76
C GLU A 25 -2.10 0.87 -0.40
N VAL A 26 -2.82 0.08 0.40
CA VAL A 26 -4.16 0.43 0.91
C VAL A 26 -4.12 1.69 1.78
N VAL A 27 -3.22 1.75 2.77
CA VAL A 27 -3.07 2.93 3.64
C VAL A 27 -2.63 4.16 2.83
N CYS A 28 -1.73 3.98 1.86
CA CYS A 28 -1.30 5.04 0.96
C CYS A 28 -2.46 5.56 0.10
N PHE A 29 -3.29 4.67 -0.44
CA PHE A 29 -4.43 5.05 -1.25
C PHE A 29 -5.51 5.77 -0.43
N GLU A 30 -5.80 5.34 0.80
CA GLU A 30 -6.71 6.03 1.71
C GLU A 30 -6.28 7.49 1.92
N LYS A 31 -4.97 7.74 2.12
CA LYS A 31 -4.40 9.10 2.22
C LYS A 31 -4.51 9.88 0.90
N LYS A 32 -4.32 9.22 -0.26
CA LYS A 32 -4.52 9.85 -1.57
C LYS A 32 -5.98 10.27 -1.77
N LEU A 33 -6.96 9.45 -1.36
CA LEU A 33 -8.38 9.81 -1.42
C LEU A 33 -8.67 11.06 -0.60
N LEU A 34 -8.08 11.19 0.60
CA LEU A 34 -8.20 12.42 1.39
C LEU A 34 -7.64 13.64 0.64
N LEU A 35 -6.44 13.53 0.05
CA LEU A 35 -5.86 14.60 -0.76
C LEU A 35 -6.75 14.98 -1.95
N PHE A 36 -7.41 14.01 -2.58
CA PHE A 36 -8.30 14.26 -3.71
C PHE A 36 -9.58 14.98 -3.27
N VAL A 37 -10.13 14.67 -2.10
CA VAL A 37 -11.25 15.41 -1.51
C VAL A 37 -10.83 16.87 -1.28
N GLU A 38 -9.70 17.11 -0.62
CA GLU A 38 -9.20 18.47 -0.35
C GLU A 38 -8.91 19.27 -1.64
N ASP A 39 -8.36 18.63 -2.66
CA ASP A 39 -8.09 19.24 -3.97
C ASP A 39 -9.38 19.66 -4.69
N MET A 40 -10.44 18.85 -4.57
CA MET A 40 -11.77 19.12 -5.12
C MET A 40 -12.46 20.26 -4.37
N GLU A 41 -12.40 20.27 -3.03
CA GLU A 41 -12.97 21.33 -2.19
C GLU A 41 -12.29 22.68 -2.40
N ARG A 42 -10.99 22.67 -2.73
CA ARG A 42 -10.22 23.88 -3.06
C ARG A 42 -10.34 24.30 -4.54
N ASP A 43 -11.08 23.55 -5.36
CA ASP A 43 -11.27 23.75 -6.80
C ASP A 43 -9.95 23.88 -7.62
N LYS A 44 -8.86 23.28 -7.13
CA LYS A 44 -7.54 23.37 -7.80
C LYS A 44 -7.39 22.36 -8.93
N LEU A 45 -8.06 21.20 -8.81
CA LEU A 45 -8.03 20.09 -9.78
C LEU A 45 -6.60 19.64 -10.16
N LEU A 46 -5.66 19.64 -9.20
CA LEU A 46 -4.27 19.27 -9.43
C LEU A 46 -4.12 17.78 -9.80
N TYR A 47 -4.98 16.93 -9.25
CA TYR A 47 -4.88 15.46 -9.42
C TYR A 47 -5.85 14.89 -10.47
N PHE A 48 -6.65 15.76 -11.09
CA PHE A 48 -7.71 15.41 -12.04
C PHE A 48 -7.41 16.01 -13.42
N LYS A 49 -6.42 15.46 -14.12
CA LYS A 49 -5.91 16.04 -15.37
C LYS A 49 -6.98 16.14 -16.45
N ASN A 50 -7.79 15.10 -16.62
CA ASN A 50 -8.83 15.09 -17.65
C ASN A 50 -9.96 16.05 -17.29
N LEU A 51 -10.37 16.09 -16.02
CA LEU A 51 -11.38 17.02 -15.54
C LEU A 51 -10.93 18.49 -15.66
N LYS A 52 -9.66 18.77 -15.30
CA LYS A 52 -9.07 20.09 -15.46
C LYS A 52 -9.03 20.52 -16.92
N GLN A 53 -8.56 19.64 -17.81
CA GLN A 53 -8.55 19.89 -19.25
C GLN A 53 -9.95 20.19 -19.79
N TYR A 54 -10.94 19.39 -19.40
CA TYR A 54 -12.34 19.62 -19.79
C TYR A 54 -12.85 21.00 -19.34
N ARG A 55 -12.58 21.40 -18.09
CA ARG A 55 -12.93 22.73 -17.57
C ARG A 55 -12.28 23.84 -18.41
N ASP A 56 -10.99 23.71 -18.65
CA ASP A 56 -10.18 24.74 -19.31
C ASP A 56 -10.55 24.87 -20.82
N GLU A 57 -10.94 23.78 -21.49
CA GLU A 57 -11.35 23.78 -22.90
C GLU A 57 -12.80 24.23 -23.12
N THR A 58 -13.70 23.92 -22.20
CA THR A 58 -15.16 24.12 -22.40
C THR A 58 -15.75 25.23 -21.56
N ASN A 59 -14.99 25.80 -20.61
CA ASN A 59 -15.50 26.68 -19.54
C ASN A 59 -16.71 26.09 -18.79
N ALA A 60 -16.82 24.76 -18.74
CA ALA A 60 -17.91 24.09 -18.03
C ALA A 60 -17.87 24.39 -16.53
N ILE A 61 -19.04 24.65 -15.95
CA ILE A 61 -19.20 24.75 -14.50
C ILE A 61 -19.18 23.34 -13.94
N ILE A 62 -18.14 23.03 -13.16
CA ILE A 62 -18.00 21.74 -12.48
C ILE A 62 -18.66 21.85 -11.11
N ASP A 63 -19.60 20.94 -10.83
CA ASP A 63 -20.15 20.78 -9.49
C ASP A 63 -19.14 20.06 -8.58
N THR A 64 -18.19 20.85 -8.06
CA THR A 64 -17.14 20.37 -7.15
C THR A 64 -17.71 19.83 -5.85
N ASN A 65 -18.87 20.32 -5.41
CA ASN A 65 -19.54 19.84 -4.20
C ASN A 65 -20.03 18.40 -4.39
N TYR A 66 -20.69 18.11 -5.52
CA TYR A 66 -21.09 16.75 -5.86
C TYR A 66 -19.89 15.79 -5.92
N PHE A 67 -18.82 16.17 -6.63
CA PHE A 67 -17.63 15.33 -6.74
C PHE A 67 -16.90 15.16 -5.40
N SER A 68 -16.82 16.20 -4.57
CA SER A 68 -16.26 16.10 -3.22
C SER A 68 -17.05 15.12 -2.36
N MET A 69 -18.39 15.20 -2.39
CA MET A 69 -19.24 14.27 -1.65
C MET A 69 -19.09 12.82 -2.14
N ALA A 70 -19.02 12.60 -3.45
CA ALA A 70 -18.75 11.28 -4.01
C ALA A 70 -17.37 10.72 -3.58
N LEU A 71 -16.33 11.56 -3.57
CA LEU A 71 -14.99 11.18 -3.11
C LEU A 71 -14.96 10.88 -1.61
N LYS A 72 -15.71 11.62 -0.79
CA LYS A 72 -15.85 11.33 0.65
C LYS A 72 -16.51 9.98 0.88
N ASN A 73 -17.64 9.71 0.23
CA ASN A 73 -18.31 8.42 0.32
C ASN A 73 -17.40 7.26 -0.12
N MET A 74 -16.63 7.48 -1.19
CA MET A 74 -15.64 6.51 -1.66
C MET A 74 -14.52 6.29 -0.63
N LYS A 75 -13.99 7.37 -0.04
CA LYS A 75 -12.98 7.29 1.03
C LYS A 75 -13.51 6.50 2.22
N ASP A 76 -14.72 6.80 2.66
CA ASP A 76 -15.28 6.18 3.86
C ASP A 76 -15.60 4.70 3.62
N GLY A 77 -16.21 4.36 2.48
CA GLY A 77 -16.43 2.97 2.08
C GLY A 77 -15.12 2.20 1.87
N PHE A 78 -14.06 2.85 1.38
CA PHE A 78 -12.74 2.25 1.30
C PHE A 78 -12.15 2.00 2.68
N ALA A 79 -12.22 2.99 3.58
CA ALA A 79 -11.70 2.88 4.94
C ALA A 79 -12.40 1.75 5.72
N GLU A 80 -13.72 1.62 5.58
CA GLU A 80 -14.53 0.55 6.18
C GLU A 80 -14.15 -0.82 5.63
N ARG A 81 -14.06 -0.96 4.29
CA ARG A 81 -13.71 -2.23 3.65
C ARG A 81 -12.35 -2.77 4.07
N PHE A 82 -11.40 -1.89 4.37
CA PHE A 82 -10.04 -2.25 4.77
C PHE A 82 -9.78 -2.09 6.27
N ASP A 83 -10.82 -1.94 7.09
CA ASP A 83 -10.64 -1.73 8.53
C ASP A 83 -10.00 -2.94 9.22
N GLN A 84 -10.43 -4.16 8.85
CA GLN A 84 -9.83 -5.41 9.34
C GLN A 84 -8.35 -5.54 8.96
N PHE A 85 -7.94 -4.99 7.81
CA PHE A 85 -6.52 -4.97 7.42
C PHE A 85 -5.70 -4.08 8.35
N LYS A 86 -6.26 -2.92 8.73
CA LYS A 86 -5.64 -1.98 9.66
C LYS A 86 -5.60 -2.51 11.08
N ALA A 87 -6.67 -3.15 11.54
CA ALA A 87 -6.76 -3.78 12.86
C ALA A 87 -5.72 -4.89 13.06
N ASN A 88 -5.39 -5.62 11.99
CA ASN A 88 -4.41 -6.72 12.02
C ASN A 88 -3.01 -6.28 11.59
N LYS A 89 -2.69 -4.98 11.67
CA LYS A 89 -1.37 -4.46 11.27
C LYS A 89 -0.20 -5.17 11.96
N SER A 90 -0.33 -5.55 13.23
CA SER A 90 0.73 -6.30 13.92
C SER A 90 0.92 -7.72 13.37
N ALA A 91 -0.16 -8.38 12.96
CA ALA A 91 -0.12 -9.66 12.25
C ALA A 91 0.52 -9.54 10.85
N PHE A 92 0.30 -8.44 10.14
CA PHE A 92 0.99 -8.19 8.87
C PHE A 92 2.47 -7.84 9.06
N ALA A 93 2.80 -7.12 10.14
CA ALA A 93 4.20 -6.82 10.49
C ALA A 93 5.02 -8.09 10.73
N PHE A 94 4.41 -9.14 11.29
CA PHE A 94 5.02 -10.46 11.42
C PHE A 94 5.52 -11.02 10.09
N ILE A 95 4.74 -10.90 9.03
CA ILE A 95 5.11 -11.48 7.73
C ILE A 95 6.33 -10.73 7.15
N VAL A 96 6.44 -9.42 7.38
CA VAL A 96 7.56 -8.59 6.91
C VAL A 96 8.83 -8.77 7.75
N ASN A 97 8.68 -9.04 9.05
CA ASN A 97 9.83 -9.15 9.95
C ASN A 97 9.64 -10.21 11.05
N PRO A 98 9.54 -11.50 10.69
CA PRO A 98 9.19 -12.56 11.63
C PRO A 98 10.20 -12.65 12.78
N LEU A 99 11.49 -12.45 12.51
CA LEU A 99 12.56 -12.60 13.50
C LEU A 99 12.51 -11.55 14.62
N ASN A 100 12.05 -10.34 14.34
CA ASN A 100 12.02 -9.24 15.33
C ASN A 100 10.63 -8.98 15.88
N THR A 101 9.61 -9.74 15.46
CA THR A 101 8.24 -9.52 15.93
C THR A 101 8.08 -10.02 17.36
N ASN A 102 7.40 -9.22 18.18
CA ASN A 102 6.95 -9.60 19.51
C ASN A 102 5.69 -10.45 19.39
N THR A 103 5.77 -11.74 19.71
CA THR A 103 4.65 -12.69 19.63
C THR A 103 3.49 -12.34 20.55
N ASN A 104 3.74 -11.54 21.59
CA ASN A 104 2.69 -11.13 22.54
C ASN A 104 1.81 -10.00 21.97
N GLU A 105 2.25 -9.34 20.89
CA GLU A 105 1.55 -8.21 20.26
C GLU A 105 0.86 -8.60 18.95
N ILE A 106 1.01 -9.85 18.49
CA ILE A 106 0.41 -10.33 17.24
C ILE A 106 -1.03 -10.75 17.49
N ASN A 107 -1.98 -10.06 16.87
CA ASN A 107 -3.38 -10.51 16.88
C ASN A 107 -3.58 -11.66 15.88
N ILE A 108 -3.45 -12.89 16.36
CA ILE A 108 -3.58 -14.10 15.52
C ILE A 108 -4.93 -14.81 15.67
N GLU A 109 -5.76 -14.41 16.64
CA GLU A 109 -7.09 -14.98 16.89
C GLU A 109 -7.97 -15.01 15.62
N PRO A 110 -8.02 -13.93 14.78
CA PRO A 110 -8.85 -13.93 13.57
C PRO A 110 -8.45 -14.99 12.53
N PHE A 111 -7.25 -15.55 12.64
CA PHE A 111 -6.71 -16.54 11.70
C PHE A 111 -6.82 -17.98 12.21
N GLY A 112 -7.35 -18.20 13.42
CA GLY A 112 -7.47 -19.54 14.01
C GLY A 112 -6.13 -20.21 14.30
N ILE A 113 -5.06 -19.41 14.48
CA ILE A 113 -3.72 -19.91 14.76
C ILE A 113 -3.55 -20.09 16.27
N ASP A 114 -3.01 -21.23 16.68
CA ASP A 114 -2.65 -21.48 18.08
C ASP A 114 -1.42 -20.64 18.51
N ALA A 115 -1.60 -19.81 19.52
CA ALA A 115 -0.56 -18.89 20.00
C ALA A 115 0.65 -19.62 20.59
N GLY A 116 0.41 -20.71 21.33
CA GLY A 116 1.50 -21.50 21.93
C GLY A 116 2.40 -22.13 20.87
N SER A 117 1.79 -22.75 19.86
CA SER A 117 2.50 -23.36 18.73
C SER A 117 3.27 -22.33 17.92
N LEU A 118 2.67 -21.17 17.62
CA LEU A 118 3.36 -20.09 16.91
C LEU A 118 4.58 -19.58 17.70
N GLN A 119 4.44 -19.39 19.01
CA GLN A 119 5.53 -18.96 19.88
C GLN A 119 6.69 -19.97 19.88
N MET A 120 6.39 -21.26 20.02
CA MET A 120 7.40 -22.33 19.99
C MET A 120 8.12 -22.39 18.64
N GLN A 121 7.38 -22.38 17.53
CA GLN A 121 7.97 -22.40 16.18
C GLN A 121 8.84 -21.16 15.93
N LEU A 122 8.44 -20.00 16.44
CA LEU A 122 9.21 -18.78 16.27
C LEU A 122 10.49 -18.80 17.12
N LEU A 123 10.43 -19.33 18.34
CA LEU A 123 11.62 -19.53 19.18
C LEU A 123 12.62 -20.46 18.50
N ASP A 124 12.15 -21.57 17.93
CA ASP A 124 12.98 -22.49 17.16
C ASP A 124 13.60 -21.81 15.94
N LEU A 125 12.87 -20.92 15.26
CA LEU A 125 13.39 -20.19 14.12
C LEU A 125 14.46 -19.17 14.53
N LYS A 126 14.22 -18.41 15.61
CA LYS A 126 15.16 -17.39 16.11
C LYS A 126 16.46 -17.99 16.62
N THR A 127 16.40 -19.17 17.23
CA THR A 127 17.56 -19.88 17.79
C THR A 127 18.39 -20.64 16.75
N LYS A 128 17.86 -20.84 15.54
CA LYS A 128 18.59 -21.43 14.42
C LYS A 128 19.39 -20.36 13.69
N ASP A 129 20.58 -20.04 14.21
CA ASP A 129 21.50 -19.01 13.69
C ASP A 129 21.73 -19.07 12.18
N LEU A 130 21.85 -20.28 11.60
CA LEU A 130 22.01 -20.45 10.16
C LEU A 130 20.81 -19.91 9.37
N TRP A 131 19.58 -20.20 9.82
CA TRP A 131 18.36 -19.81 9.14
C TRP A 131 18.01 -18.34 9.39
N SER A 132 18.20 -17.86 10.62
CA SER A 132 18.02 -16.44 10.94
C SER A 132 19.01 -15.56 10.18
N GLY A 133 20.27 -16.01 10.06
CA GLY A 133 21.31 -15.36 9.24
C GLY A 133 20.94 -15.30 7.75
N LYS A 134 20.55 -16.43 7.15
CA LYS A 134 20.10 -16.47 5.75
C LYS A 134 18.91 -15.57 5.47
N PHE A 135 17.93 -15.55 6.37
CA PHE A 135 16.75 -14.71 6.22
C PHE A 135 17.11 -13.22 6.28
N THR A 136 17.98 -12.83 7.21
CA THR A 136 18.47 -11.45 7.34
C THR A 136 19.25 -11.01 6.09
N GLU A 137 20.12 -11.87 5.57
CA GLU A 137 20.88 -11.59 4.35
C GLU A 137 19.96 -11.44 3.12
N LEU A 138 19.00 -12.36 2.95
CA LEU A 138 18.02 -12.28 1.86
C LEU A 138 17.18 -11.02 1.93
N LYS A 139 16.73 -10.64 3.14
CA LYS A 139 15.97 -9.41 3.35
C LYS A 139 16.79 -8.18 2.93
N SER A 140 18.05 -8.09 3.36
CA SER A 140 18.95 -7.00 2.99
C SER A 140 19.13 -6.91 1.47
N LYS A 141 19.35 -8.04 0.80
CA LYS A 141 19.47 -8.09 -0.67
C LYS A 141 18.19 -7.62 -1.36
N LEU A 142 17.02 -8.00 -0.85
CA LEU A 142 15.75 -7.57 -1.41
C LEU A 142 15.54 -6.06 -1.26
N GLU A 143 15.88 -5.50 -0.09
CA GLU A 143 15.84 -4.06 0.16
C GLU A 143 16.81 -3.29 -0.77
N GLU A 144 18.03 -3.78 -0.95
CA GLU A 144 19.01 -3.20 -1.89
C GLU A 144 18.50 -3.21 -3.33
N LEU A 145 17.91 -4.32 -3.79
CA LEU A 145 17.33 -4.42 -5.13
C LEU A 145 16.18 -3.42 -5.34
N GLU A 146 15.32 -3.24 -4.33
CA GLU A 146 14.22 -2.27 -4.42
C GLU A 146 14.76 -0.82 -4.48
N VAL A 147 15.79 -0.50 -3.70
CA VAL A 147 16.48 0.81 -3.75
C VAL A 147 17.11 1.03 -5.13
N GLN A 148 17.76 0.03 -5.71
CA GLN A 148 18.31 0.11 -7.06
C GLN A 148 17.23 0.33 -8.12
N LYS A 149 16.10 -0.38 -8.03
CA LYS A 149 14.93 -0.17 -8.90
C LYS A 149 14.44 1.26 -8.81
N CYS A 150 14.25 1.80 -7.60
CA CYS A 150 13.85 3.19 -7.39
C CYS A 150 14.85 4.19 -8.00
N MET A 151 16.17 3.98 -7.81
CA MET A 151 17.20 4.84 -8.40
C MET A 151 17.16 4.83 -9.93
N HIS A 152 17.00 3.66 -10.56
CA HIS A 152 16.91 3.57 -12.02
C HIS A 152 15.65 4.22 -12.58
N ILE A 153 14.50 4.08 -11.91
CA ILE A 153 13.26 4.77 -12.29
C ILE A 153 13.44 6.30 -12.21
N ALA A 154 14.01 6.81 -11.12
CA ALA A 154 14.27 8.23 -10.94
C ALA A 154 15.26 8.79 -11.99
N GLN A 155 16.18 7.96 -12.48
CA GLN A 155 17.14 8.31 -13.52
C GLN A 155 16.64 8.00 -14.95
N HIS A 156 15.40 7.55 -15.11
CA HIS A 156 14.83 7.10 -16.39
C HIS A 156 15.65 6.02 -17.13
N LYS A 157 16.39 5.18 -16.38
CA LYS A 157 17.25 4.11 -16.90
C LYS A 157 16.47 2.81 -17.08
N TRP A 158 15.55 2.79 -18.04
CA TRP A 158 14.64 1.65 -18.28
C TRP A 158 15.33 0.37 -18.76
N THR A 159 16.47 0.48 -19.43
CA THR A 159 17.27 -0.68 -19.87
C THR A 159 17.95 -1.36 -18.68
N ALA A 160 18.58 -0.58 -17.80
CA ALA A 160 19.20 -1.10 -16.57
C ALA A 160 18.16 -1.72 -15.60
N LEU A 161 16.93 -1.19 -15.57
CA LEU A 161 15.85 -1.75 -14.76
C LEU A 161 15.49 -3.20 -15.17
N LYS A 162 15.64 -3.56 -16.45
CA LYS A 162 15.37 -4.91 -16.97
C LYS A 162 16.46 -5.91 -16.61
N GLU A 163 17.64 -5.43 -16.22
CA GLU A 163 18.80 -6.25 -15.87
C GLU A 163 18.88 -6.54 -14.37
N ILE A 164 18.04 -5.89 -13.56
CA ILE A 164 17.92 -6.22 -12.13
C ILE A 164 17.25 -7.60 -11.98
N PRO A 165 17.87 -8.55 -11.25
CA PRO A 165 17.33 -9.89 -11.04
C PRO A 165 16.02 -9.92 -10.25
#